data_AF-A0A268TAS5-F1
#
_entry.id   AF-A0A268TAS5-F1
#
_cell.length_a   1.000
_cell.length_b   1.000
_cell.length_c   1.000
_cell.angle_alpha   90.00
_cell.angle_beta   90.00
_cell.angle_gamma   90.00
#
_symmetry.space_group_name_H-M   'P 1'
#
loop_
_entity.id
_entity.type
_entity.pdbx_description
1 polymer ?
#
loop_
_entity_poly.entity_id
_entity_poly.type
_entity_poly.pdbx_seq_one_letter_code
_entity_poly.pdbx_strand_id
1 'polypeptide(L)'
;MKKDLDSIEGSIRLEKGTQDKKTNKGYGTTHINARHSNPKDIGYITPKEYLNLGNSMREYLKAYQEPFIDKNGNRIYEWHNQEGVRFRVVVGNAGKDVSTPETRNSRLSLPAERIITFYSDRNFKRKMKFKNAAVKL
;
A
#
# COMPACT_ATOMS: atom_id res chain seq x y z
N MET A 1 15.56 9.57 0.62
CA MET A 1 15.18 9.37 2.04
C MET A 1 14.08 10.31 2.55
N LYS A 2 14.30 11.63 2.75
CA LYS A 2 13.27 12.53 3.33
C LYS A 2 11.98 12.60 2.46
N LYS A 3 12.16 12.74 1.15
CA LYS A 3 11.06 12.77 0.17
C LYS A 3 10.21 11.48 0.13
N ASP A 4 10.83 10.33 0.41
CA ASP A 4 10.14 9.03 0.37
C ASP A 4 9.32 8.81 1.64
N LEU A 5 9.87 9.18 2.80
CA LEU A 5 9.15 9.21 4.07
C LEU A 5 7.95 10.16 4.02
N ASP A 6 8.14 11.38 3.50
CA ASP A 6 7.07 12.38 3.35
C ASP A 6 5.96 11.89 2.39
N SER A 7 6.32 11.20 1.30
CA SER A 7 5.37 10.61 0.36
C SER A 7 4.57 9.44 0.98
N ILE A 8 5.24 8.62 1.80
CA ILE A 8 4.60 7.54 2.55
C ILE A 8 3.62 8.10 3.57
N GLU A 9 4.00 9.13 4.32
CA GLU A 9 3.10 9.76 5.29
C GLU A 9 1.90 10.43 4.63
N GLY A 10 2.11 11.11 3.49
CA GLY A 10 1.01 11.63 2.67
C GLY A 10 0.06 10.53 2.20
N SER A 11 0.60 9.42 1.69
CA SER A 11 -0.17 8.26 1.23
C SER A 11 -0.96 7.62 2.38
N ILE A 12 -0.31 7.36 3.52
CA ILE A 12 -0.95 6.76 4.70
C ILE A 12 -2.02 7.69 5.28
N ARG A 13 -1.80 9.01 5.28
CA ARG A 13 -2.76 9.99 5.81
C ARG A 13 -4.02 10.08 4.93
N LEU A 14 -3.87 9.97 3.61
CA LEU A 14 -5.02 9.87 2.70
C LEU A 14 -5.83 8.60 2.98
N GLU A 15 -5.15 7.48 3.15
CA GLU A 15 -5.74 6.17 3.41
C GLU A 15 -6.30 6.04 4.84
N LYS A 16 -5.86 6.85 5.80
CA LYS A 16 -6.40 6.90 7.17
C LYS A 16 -7.57 7.87 7.36
N GLY A 17 -8.01 8.56 6.31
CA GLY A 17 -9.23 9.38 6.35
C GLY A 17 -8.99 10.87 6.21
N THR A 18 -8.71 11.31 4.98
CA THR A 18 -9.05 12.70 4.62
C THR A 18 -10.47 12.67 4.04
N GLN A 19 -11.44 13.13 4.84
CA GLN A 19 -12.81 13.40 4.39
C GLN A 19 -12.82 14.79 3.79
N ASP A 20 -13.25 14.92 2.53
CA ASP A 20 -13.55 16.24 1.99
C ASP A 20 -14.81 16.79 2.70
N LYS A 21 -14.61 17.81 3.54
CA LYS A 21 -15.67 18.43 4.35
C LYS A 21 -16.79 19.05 3.50
N LYS A 22 -16.59 19.27 2.19
CA LYS A 22 -17.62 19.79 1.28
C LYS A 22 -18.43 18.70 0.59
N THR A 23 -17.88 17.49 0.43
CA THR A 23 -18.56 16.42 -0.33
C THR A 23 -18.94 15.21 0.52
N ASN A 24 -18.58 15.19 1.80
CA ASN A 24 -18.76 14.05 2.72
C ASN A 24 -18.13 12.74 2.23
N LYS A 25 -17.30 12.78 1.17
CA LYS A 25 -16.61 11.63 0.61
C LYS A 25 -15.22 11.53 1.25
N GLY A 26 -14.98 10.45 1.96
CA GLY A 26 -13.67 10.06 2.45
C GLY A 26 -13.12 8.89 1.64
N TYR A 27 -11.88 9.00 1.18
CA TYR A 27 -11.20 7.90 0.50
C TYR A 27 -10.59 6.87 1.48
N GLY A 28 -10.61 7.16 2.79
CA GLY A 28 -9.86 6.45 3.83
C GLY A 28 -10.29 5.03 4.18
N THR A 29 -11.14 4.40 3.37
CA THR A 29 -11.58 3.01 3.61
C THR A 29 -11.75 2.21 2.32
N THR A 30 -11.88 2.84 1.15
CA THR A 30 -12.38 2.12 -0.03
C THR A 30 -11.29 1.38 -0.81
N HIS A 31 -10.04 1.86 -0.81
CA HIS A 31 -9.03 1.35 -1.75
C HIS A 31 -8.17 0.19 -1.19
N ILE A 32 -7.67 0.26 0.04
CA ILE A 32 -6.87 -0.83 0.61
C ILE A 32 -7.74 -1.91 1.28
N ASN A 33 -8.83 -1.53 1.95
CA ASN A 33 -9.54 -2.45 2.84
C ASN A 33 -10.46 -3.45 2.10
N ALA A 34 -11.15 -3.09 1.01
CA ALA A 34 -12.24 -3.94 0.54
C ALA A 34 -11.83 -5.34 0.03
N ARG A 35 -10.61 -5.50 -0.52
CA ARG A 35 -10.20 -6.76 -1.19
C ARG A 35 -9.42 -7.75 -0.31
N HIS A 36 -8.89 -7.28 0.83
CA HIS A 36 -7.99 -8.06 1.68
C HIS A 36 -8.36 -7.97 3.17
N SER A 37 -9.57 -7.53 3.53
CA SER A 37 -10.01 -7.44 4.93
C SER A 37 -10.83 -8.64 5.41
N ASN A 38 -11.26 -9.54 4.53
CA ASN A 38 -11.91 -10.78 4.95
C ASN A 38 -10.85 -11.87 5.20
N PRO A 39 -10.86 -12.57 6.35
CA PRO A 39 -9.94 -13.67 6.64
C PRO A 39 -9.87 -14.77 5.57
N LYS A 40 -10.93 -14.91 4.76
CA LYS A 40 -11.02 -15.89 3.67
C LYS A 40 -10.48 -15.38 2.34
N ASP A 41 -10.22 -14.09 2.20
CA ASP A 41 -9.76 -13.50 0.94
C ASP A 41 -8.30 -13.85 0.67
N ILE A 42 -8.01 -14.07 -0.60
CA ILE A 42 -6.63 -14.15 -1.09
C ILE A 42 -5.93 -12.84 -0.76
N GLY A 43 -4.84 -12.94 0.01
CA GLY A 43 -4.03 -11.79 0.39
C GLY A 43 -4.45 -11.09 1.67
N TYR A 44 -5.27 -11.75 2.49
CA TYR A 44 -5.80 -11.21 3.75
C TYR A 44 -4.76 -10.50 4.63
N ILE A 45 -5.12 -9.32 5.09
CA ILE A 45 -4.39 -8.47 6.04
C ILE A 45 -5.27 -8.28 7.28
N THR A 46 -4.69 -8.44 8.45
CA THR A 46 -5.38 -8.16 9.71
C THR A 46 -5.50 -6.64 9.95
N PRO A 47 -6.50 -6.17 10.69
CA PRO A 47 -6.60 -4.76 11.07
C PRO A 47 -5.33 -4.23 11.76
N LYS A 48 -4.67 -5.05 12.58
CA LYS A 48 -3.42 -4.70 13.25
C LYS A 48 -2.27 -4.47 12.26
N GLU A 49 -2.14 -5.30 11.25
CA GLU A 49 -1.13 -5.16 10.19
C GLU A 49 -1.40 -3.92 9.33
N TYR A 50 -2.66 -3.63 9.02
CA TYR A 50 -3.06 -2.39 8.36
C TYR A 50 -2.67 -1.15 9.17
N LEU A 51 -2.96 -1.14 10.47
CA LEU A 51 -2.60 -0.03 11.35
C LEU A 51 -1.08 0.16 11.47
N ASN A 52 -0.32 -0.94 11.43
CA ASN A 52 1.13 -0.98 11.51
C ASN A 52 1.85 -0.74 10.18
N LEU A 53 1.14 -0.62 9.06
CA LEU A 53 1.70 -0.45 7.72
C LEU A 53 2.80 0.63 7.66
N GLY A 54 2.56 1.79 8.27
CA GLY A 54 3.54 2.87 8.30
C GLY A 54 4.83 2.54 9.04
N ASN A 55 4.75 1.75 10.11
CA ASN A 55 5.94 1.28 10.83
C ASN A 55 6.72 0.30 9.95
N SER A 56 6.04 -0.68 9.34
CA SER A 56 6.69 -1.67 8.49
C SER A 56 7.37 -1.04 7.27
N MET A 57 6.75 -0.04 6.64
CA MET A 57 7.38 0.69 5.53
C MET A 57 8.62 1.48 5.96
N ARG A 58 8.61 2.08 7.16
CA ARG A 58 9.78 2.75 7.73
C ARG A 58 10.92 1.78 8.04
N GLU A 59 10.60 0.62 8.63
CA GLU A 59 11.59 -0.43 8.89
C GLU A 59 12.23 -0.93 7.60
N TYR A 60 11.42 -1.14 6.56
CA TYR A 60 11.92 -1.47 5.23
C TYR A 60 12.91 -0.41 4.72
N LEU A 61 12.54 0.88 4.75
CA LEU A 61 13.42 1.94 4.28
C LEU A 61 14.68 2.09 5.13
N LYS A 62 14.63 1.78 6.43
CA LYS A 62 15.83 1.76 7.28
C LYS A 62 16.79 0.65 6.86
N ALA A 63 16.28 -0.49 6.44
CA ALA A 63 17.10 -1.63 6.00
C ALA A 63 17.64 -1.47 4.57
N TYR A 64 16.83 -0.95 3.65
CA TYR A 64 17.13 -0.96 2.21
C TYR A 64 17.39 0.43 1.61
N GLN A 65 17.24 1.50 2.38
CA GLN A 65 17.43 2.92 2.01
C GLN A 65 16.44 3.46 0.96
N GLU A 66 16.04 2.64 -0.01
CA GLU A 66 15.13 2.99 -1.11
C GLU A 66 14.08 1.89 -1.36
N PRO A 67 12.88 2.24 -1.87
CA PRO A 67 11.92 1.25 -2.35
C PRO A 67 12.43 0.51 -3.58
N PHE A 68 11.95 -0.71 -3.77
CA PHE A 68 12.16 -1.39 -5.05
C PHE A 68 11.25 -0.77 -6.11
N ILE A 69 11.82 -0.32 -7.23
CA ILE A 69 11.03 0.22 -8.34
C ILE A 69 10.74 -0.90 -9.33
N ASP A 70 9.45 -1.16 -9.58
CA ASP A 70 9.05 -2.13 -10.59
C ASP A 70 9.10 -1.56 -12.02
N LYS A 71 8.90 -2.43 -13.01
CA LYS A 71 8.92 -2.07 -14.43
C LYS A 71 7.93 -0.96 -14.83
N ASN A 72 6.90 -0.70 -14.02
CA ASN A 72 5.89 0.32 -14.26
C ASN A 72 6.19 1.62 -13.50
N GLY A 73 7.34 1.69 -12.82
CA GLY A 73 7.70 2.83 -11.96
C GLY A 73 7.00 2.82 -10.60
N ASN A 74 6.32 1.72 -10.22
CA ASN A 74 5.72 1.62 -8.91
C ASN A 74 6.78 1.32 -7.85
N ARG A 75 6.65 1.96 -6.70
CA ARG A 75 7.46 1.69 -5.52
C ARG A 75 6.88 0.50 -4.78
N ILE A 76 7.72 -0.47 -4.49
CA ILE A 76 7.36 -1.72 -3.85
C ILE A 76 8.12 -1.85 -2.53
N TYR A 77 7.38 -2.20 -1.50
CA TYR A 77 7.88 -2.48 -0.16
C TYR A 77 7.47 -3.89 0.21
N GLU A 78 8.43 -4.70 0.62
CA GLU A 78 8.21 -6.12 0.90
C GLU A 78 8.95 -6.55 2.14
N TRP A 79 8.27 -7.31 2.98
CA TRP A 79 8.86 -7.85 4.20
C TRP A 79 8.15 -9.13 4.59
N HIS A 80 8.66 -9.82 5.60
CA HIS A 80 7.95 -10.90 6.26
C HIS A 80 7.92 -10.66 7.77
N ASN A 81 6.92 -11.22 8.44
CA ASN A 81 6.89 -11.24 9.90
C ASN A 81 7.62 -12.48 10.45
N GLN A 82 7.66 -12.59 11.78
CA GLN A 82 8.26 -13.73 12.50
C GLN A 82 7.55 -15.06 12.21
N GLU A 83 6.29 -15.02 11.80
CA GLU A 83 5.49 -16.20 11.40
C GLU A 83 5.75 -16.61 9.93
N GLY A 84 6.64 -15.92 9.22
CA GLY A 84 6.93 -16.19 7.81
C GLY A 84 5.81 -15.81 6.84
N VAL A 85 4.85 -14.99 7.29
CA VAL A 85 3.86 -14.35 6.42
C VAL A 85 4.55 -13.23 5.66
N ARG A 86 4.39 -13.22 4.33
CA ARG A 86 5.06 -12.25 3.45
C ARG A 86 4.06 -11.17 3.05
N PHE A 87 4.51 -9.93 3.04
CA PHE A 87 3.71 -8.75 2.78
C PHE A 87 4.25 -7.97 1.59
N ARG A 88 3.36 -7.35 0.83
CA ARG A 88 3.71 -6.42 -0.24
C ARG A 88 2.81 -5.20 -0.23
N VAL A 89 3.44 -4.04 -0.32
CA VAL A 89 2.78 -2.76 -0.57
C VAL A 89 3.25 -2.26 -1.92
N VAL A 90 2.31 -1.79 -2.74
CA VAL A 90 2.60 -1.15 -4.02
C VAL A 90 2.11 0.29 -3.94
N VAL A 91 3.01 1.23 -4.13
CA VAL A 91 2.73 2.68 -4.18
C VAL A 91 3.02 3.17 -5.59
N GLY A 92 2.10 3.92 -6.17
CA GLY A 92 2.27 4.44 -7.52
C GLY A 92 1.35 5.60 -7.83
N ASN A 93 1.43 6.10 -9.06
CA ASN A 93 0.61 7.20 -9.52
C ASN A 93 -0.73 6.68 -10.04
N ALA A 94 -1.78 6.92 -9.27
CA ALA A 94 -3.13 6.49 -9.62
C ALA A 94 -3.78 7.28 -10.77
N GLY A 95 -3.07 8.23 -11.39
CA GLY A 95 -3.51 8.92 -12.59
C GLY A 95 -3.58 8.06 -13.85
N LYS A 96 -3.11 6.80 -13.83
CA LYS A 96 -3.13 5.94 -15.03
C LYS A 96 -3.86 4.61 -14.91
N ASP A 97 -4.15 4.06 -13.72
CA ASP A 97 -4.59 2.65 -13.69
C ASP A 97 -5.41 2.20 -12.47
N VAL A 98 -6.25 3.06 -11.88
CA VAL A 98 -7.31 2.58 -10.97
C VAL A 98 -8.66 2.85 -11.62
N SER A 99 -9.12 1.84 -12.36
CA SER A 99 -10.44 1.75 -12.96
C SER A 99 -11.53 1.68 -11.87
N THR A 100 -11.77 2.80 -11.19
CA THR A 100 -13.07 3.08 -10.56
C THR A 100 -13.69 4.27 -11.31
N PRO A 101 -14.95 4.17 -11.80
CA PRO A 101 -15.61 5.25 -12.54
C PRO A 101 -15.63 6.60 -11.82
N GLU A 102 -15.41 6.60 -10.51
CA GLU A 102 -15.47 7.76 -9.62
C GLU A 102 -14.25 8.70 -9.73
N THR A 103 -13.14 8.27 -10.32
CA THR A 103 -11.91 9.09 -10.43
C THR A 103 -11.88 10.04 -11.62
N ARG A 104 -12.77 9.91 -12.61
CA ARG A 104 -12.77 10.80 -13.79
C ARG A 104 -13.27 12.21 -13.50
N ASN A 105 -14.01 12.43 -12.40
CA ASN A 105 -14.68 13.70 -12.13
C ASN A 105 -14.26 14.39 -10.82
N SER A 106 -13.24 13.90 -10.11
CA SER A 106 -12.79 14.55 -8.88
C SER A 106 -11.76 15.63 -9.19
N ARG A 107 -12.17 16.91 -9.10
CA ARG A 107 -11.30 18.11 -9.12
C ARG A 107 -10.36 18.21 -7.90
N LEU A 108 -10.14 17.13 -7.16
CA LEU A 108 -9.11 17.10 -6.13
C LEU A 108 -7.77 16.89 -6.84
N SER A 109 -6.85 17.85 -6.67
CA SER A 109 -5.45 17.63 -6.99
C SER A 109 -4.91 16.58 -6.01
N LEU A 110 -5.02 15.31 -6.41
CA LEU A 110 -4.57 14.17 -5.62
C LEU A 110 -3.04 14.20 -5.59
N PRO A 111 -2.38 13.87 -4.46
CA PRO A 111 -0.96 13.60 -4.46
C PRO A 111 -0.62 12.59 -5.55
N ALA A 112 0.47 12.86 -6.27
CA ALA A 112 0.91 12.07 -7.41
C ALA A 112 1.26 10.61 -7.04
N GLU A 113 1.41 10.29 -5.76
CA GLU A 113 1.71 8.94 -5.26
C GLU A 113 0.68 8.51 -4.22
N ARG A 114 0.14 7.29 -4.34
CA ARG A 114 -0.74 6.65 -3.35
C ARG A 114 -0.51 5.15 -3.27
N ILE A 115 -0.96 4.53 -2.18
CA ILE A 115 -0.95 3.07 -2.06
C ILE A 115 -2.01 2.50 -3.01
N ILE A 116 -1.56 1.68 -3.97
CA ILE A 116 -2.43 0.98 -4.93
C ILE A 116 -3.01 -0.28 -4.28
N THR A 117 -2.18 -1.01 -3.54
CA THR A 117 -2.59 -2.24 -2.84
C THR A 117 -1.65 -2.57 -1.70
N PHE A 118 -2.19 -3.22 -0.66
CA PHE A 118 -1.44 -3.85 0.43
C PHE A 118 -2.04 -5.22 0.72
N TYR A 119 -1.22 -6.27 0.65
CA TYR A 119 -1.68 -7.65 0.79
C TYR A 119 -0.58 -8.57 1.34
N SER A 120 -0.99 -9.70 1.92
CA SER A 120 -0.09 -10.76 2.36
C SER A 120 -0.09 -11.96 1.42
N ASP A 121 0.69 -12.99 1.70
CA ASP A 121 0.60 -14.27 1.00
C ASP A 121 -0.38 -15.27 1.63
N ARG A 122 -1.18 -14.83 2.61
CA ARG A 122 -2.25 -15.66 3.19
C ARG A 122 -3.27 -16.03 2.13
N ASN A 123 -3.74 -17.28 2.21
CA ASN A 123 -4.72 -17.87 1.29
C ASN A 123 -4.24 -17.97 -0.18
N PHE A 124 -2.96 -17.76 -0.46
CA PHE A 124 -2.39 -18.03 -1.79
C PHE A 124 -2.14 -19.53 -1.98
N LYS A 125 -2.34 -20.05 -3.20
CA LYS A 125 -1.98 -21.44 -3.54
C LYS A 125 -0.48 -21.72 -3.44
N ARG A 126 0.36 -20.68 -3.56
CA ARG A 126 1.82 -20.74 -3.46
C ARG A 126 2.33 -19.51 -2.70
N LYS A 127 3.37 -19.70 -1.89
CA LYS A 127 4.03 -18.61 -1.16
C LYS A 127 4.49 -17.50 -2.11
N MET A 128 4.29 -16.25 -1.69
CA MET A 128 4.67 -15.08 -2.49
C MET A 128 6.19 -15.01 -2.62
N LYS A 129 6.69 -14.81 -3.84
CA LYS A 129 8.11 -14.49 -4.06
C LYS A 129 8.29 -12.97 -4.02
N PHE A 130 9.31 -12.51 -3.31
CA PHE A 130 9.67 -11.10 -3.32
C PHE A 130 10.15 -10.68 -4.71
N LYS A 131 9.80 -9.45 -5.09
CA LYS A 131 10.29 -8.81 -6.31
C LYS A 131 11.67 -8.21 -6.04
N ASN A 132 11.88 -7.64 -4.86
CA ASN A 132 13.19 -7.20 -4.44
C ASN A 132 14.04 -8.39 -3.96
N ALA A 133 15.05 -8.76 -4.76
CA ALA A 133 15.99 -9.82 -4.42
C ALA A 133 16.87 -9.51 -3.18
N ALA A 134 16.99 -8.23 -2.80
CA ALA A 134 17.71 -7.83 -1.60
C ALA A 134 16.94 -8.16 -0.31
N VAL A 135 15.62 -8.36 -0.40
CA VAL A 135 14.82 -8.77 0.76
C VAL A 135 15.10 -10.23 1.04
N LYS A 136 15.89 -10.48 2.09
CA LYS A 136 16.21 -11.82 2.56
C LYS A 136 14.99 -12.46 3.21
N LEU A 137 14.88 -13.77 3.07
CA LEU A 137 13.83 -14.62 3.65
C LEU A 137 14.29 -15.22 4.98
#